data_AF-A0A3N0INC9-F1
#
_entry.id   AF-A0A3N0INC9-F1
#
_cell.length_a   1.000
_cell.length_b   1.000
_cell.length_c   1.000
_cell.angle_alpha   90.00
_cell.angle_beta   90.00
_cell.angle_gamma   90.00
#
_symmetry.space_group_name_H-M   'P 1'
#
loop_
_entity.id
_entity.type
_entity.pdbx_description
1 polymer ?
#
loop_
_entity_poly.entity_id
_entity_poly.type
_entity_poly.pdbx_seq_one_letter_code
_entity_poly.pdbx_strand_id
1 'polypeptide(L)'
;MRVVGGFACNQGFVFSLFYLGANRAIGEGPFAFERADLFGTLVCMLLAFALLRAASPRARDALLSRPLVWCYAGLLVLGSLMPSLAGEGSFGIVLEGALVGMPAGLMLAAWGRALGRRPVDRSVPEAFIAAAVAAAVCLLVAMVPLPQAVFALKLLPLGSAFALRGLLPARPSAAD
;
A
#
# COMPACT_ATOMS: atom_id res chain seq x y z
N MET A 1 -2.62 -9.77 17.98
CA MET A 1 -3.67 -9.23 17.09
C MET A 1 -3.27 -7.94 16.38
N ARG A 2 -2.64 -6.93 17.03
CA ARG A 2 -2.32 -5.64 16.36
C ARG A 2 -1.48 -5.75 15.08
N VAL A 3 -0.47 -6.64 15.04
CA VAL A 3 0.37 -6.86 13.84
C VAL A 3 -0.42 -7.49 12.71
N VAL A 4 -1.13 -8.59 12.99
CA VAL A 4 -1.97 -9.28 12.00
C VAL A 4 -3.03 -8.34 11.45
N GLY A 5 -3.79 -7.64 12.31
CA GLY A 5 -4.83 -6.71 11.86
C GLY A 5 -4.27 -5.54 11.05
N GLY A 6 -3.18 -4.93 11.50
CA GLY A 6 -2.54 -3.83 10.78
C GLY A 6 -1.98 -4.24 9.42
N PHE A 7 -1.29 -5.38 9.35
CA PHE A 7 -0.76 -5.89 8.10
C PHE A 7 -1.89 -6.38 7.18
N ALA A 8 -2.98 -6.93 7.72
CA ALA A 8 -4.17 -7.26 6.96
C ALA A 8 -4.81 -6.00 6.35
N CYS A 9 -4.84 -4.87 7.05
CA CYS A 9 -5.26 -3.61 6.45
C CYS A 9 -4.37 -3.20 5.27
N ASN A 10 -3.04 -3.33 5.41
CA ASN A 10 -2.11 -3.05 4.31
C ASN A 10 -2.35 -3.96 3.10
N GLN A 11 -2.41 -5.27 3.32
CA GLN A 11 -2.64 -6.26 2.25
C GLN A 11 -4.04 -6.10 1.64
N GLY A 12 -5.07 -5.82 2.44
CA GLY A 12 -6.44 -5.64 1.97
C GLY A 12 -6.56 -4.42 1.06
N PHE A 13 -5.86 -3.33 1.37
CA PHE A 13 -5.77 -2.19 0.48
C PHE A 13 -5.11 -2.56 -0.86
N VAL A 14 -3.94 -3.21 -0.82
CA VAL A 14 -3.21 -3.63 -2.03
C VAL A 14 -4.04 -4.59 -2.89
N PHE A 15 -4.69 -5.58 -2.27
CA PHE A 15 -5.58 -6.50 -2.98
C PHE A 15 -6.80 -5.79 -3.56
N SER A 16 -7.38 -4.83 -2.84
CA SER A 16 -8.50 -4.06 -3.38
C SER A 16 -8.11 -3.28 -4.64
N LEU A 17 -6.90 -2.73 -4.69
CA LEU A 17 -6.40 -2.02 -5.88
C LEU A 17 -6.16 -2.97 -7.06
N PHE A 18 -5.53 -4.12 -6.80
CA PHE A 18 -5.15 -5.05 -7.87
C PHE A 18 -6.27 -5.92 -8.41
N TYR A 19 -7.29 -6.21 -7.59
CA TYR A 19 -8.36 -7.14 -7.95
C TYR A 19 -9.73 -6.48 -8.07
N LEU A 20 -9.98 -5.38 -7.35
CA LEU A 20 -11.27 -4.67 -7.32
C LEU A 20 -11.18 -3.23 -7.85
N GLY A 21 -10.01 -2.84 -8.38
CA GLY A 21 -9.72 -1.49 -8.86
C GLY A 21 -10.32 -1.16 -10.23
N ALA A 22 -9.95 0.01 -10.76
CA ALA A 22 -10.47 0.53 -12.02
C ALA A 22 -9.98 -0.23 -13.27
N ASN A 23 -8.83 -0.93 -13.19
CA ASN A 23 -8.25 -1.75 -14.26
C ASN A 23 -8.12 -0.97 -15.58
N ARG A 24 -7.59 0.26 -15.53
CA ARG A 24 -7.53 1.18 -16.67
C ARG A 24 -6.42 0.80 -17.66
N ALA A 25 -6.72 0.86 -18.95
CA ALA A 25 -5.77 0.61 -20.04
C ALA A 25 -5.19 1.91 -20.61
N ILE A 26 -4.04 1.83 -21.30
CA ILE A 26 -3.49 2.93 -22.12
C ILE A 26 -3.49 2.51 -23.59
N GLY A 27 -4.00 3.39 -24.45
CA GLY A 27 -4.10 3.17 -25.89
C GLY A 27 -5.49 2.68 -26.32
N GLU A 28 -5.68 2.53 -27.63
CA GLU A 28 -6.95 2.09 -28.23
C GLU A 28 -6.75 0.86 -29.10
N GLY A 29 -7.79 0.02 -29.19
CA GLY A 29 -7.82 -1.15 -30.08
C GLY A 29 -7.07 -2.39 -29.55
N PRO A 30 -6.74 -3.36 -30.43
CA PRO A 30 -6.24 -4.68 -30.04
C PRO A 30 -4.82 -4.67 -29.43
N PHE A 31 -4.15 -3.54 -29.45
CA PHE A 31 -2.82 -3.34 -28.87
C PHE A 31 -2.82 -2.42 -27.64
N ALA A 32 -4.00 -2.18 -27.04
CA ALA A 32 -4.11 -1.44 -25.79
C ALA A 32 -3.31 -2.15 -24.68
N PHE A 33 -2.57 -1.36 -23.90
CA PHE A 33 -1.83 -1.87 -22.75
C PHE A 33 -2.80 -2.00 -21.57
N GLU A 34 -3.32 -3.20 -21.40
CA GLU A 34 -4.27 -3.56 -20.34
C GLU A 34 -3.66 -3.38 -18.94
N ARG A 35 -4.47 -2.84 -18.01
CA ARG A 35 -4.09 -2.61 -16.60
C ARG A 35 -2.82 -1.78 -16.42
N ALA A 36 -2.73 -0.71 -17.19
CA ALA A 36 -1.63 0.25 -17.14
C ALA A 36 -1.48 0.91 -15.75
N ASP A 37 -2.60 1.10 -15.06
CA ASP A 37 -2.66 1.56 -13.66
C ASP A 37 -1.92 0.63 -12.69
N LEU A 38 -2.15 -0.68 -12.81
CA LEU A 38 -1.48 -1.69 -12.00
C LEU A 38 0.01 -1.75 -12.31
N PHE A 39 0.38 -1.74 -13.59
CA PHE A 39 1.78 -1.72 -14.01
C PHE A 39 2.51 -0.49 -13.46
N GLY A 40 1.93 0.70 -13.61
CA GLY A 40 2.48 1.94 -13.08
C GLY A 40 2.66 1.88 -11.55
N THR A 41 1.65 1.37 -10.84
CA THR A 41 1.72 1.16 -9.39
C THR A 41 2.88 0.24 -8.99
N LEU A 42 3.04 -0.91 -9.67
CA LEU A 42 4.13 -1.85 -9.41
C LEU A 42 5.51 -1.25 -9.70
N VAL A 43 5.67 -0.54 -10.82
CA VAL A 43 6.92 0.16 -11.15
C VAL A 43 7.26 1.16 -10.04
N CYS A 44 6.30 1.97 -9.59
CA CYS A 44 6.51 2.91 -8.50
C CYS A 44 6.85 2.22 -7.17
N MET A 45 6.25 1.07 -6.85
CA MET A 45 6.65 0.27 -5.68
C MET A 45 8.10 -0.22 -5.79
N LEU A 46 8.51 -0.71 -6.96
CA LEU A 46 9.90 -1.13 -7.22
C LEU A 46 10.88 0.04 -7.07
N LEU A 47 10.52 1.22 -7.58
CA LEU A 47 11.31 2.44 -7.41
C LEU A 47 11.43 2.81 -5.93
N ALA A 48 10.36 2.71 -5.14
CA ALA A 48 10.42 2.94 -3.69
C ALA A 48 11.41 1.98 -3.00
N PHE A 49 11.41 0.69 -3.37
CA PHE A 49 12.39 -0.26 -2.84
C PHE A 49 13.81 0.02 -3.31
N ALA A 50 14.00 0.39 -4.58
CA ALA A 50 15.31 0.77 -5.12
C ALA A 50 15.87 2.01 -4.41
N LEU A 51 15.03 3.02 -4.16
CA LEU A 51 15.38 4.22 -3.40
C LEU A 51 15.77 3.86 -1.97
N LEU A 52 15.00 3.01 -1.30
CA LEU A 52 15.37 2.54 0.04
C LEU A 52 16.70 1.78 0.02
N ARG A 53 16.95 0.93 -0.98
CA ARG A 53 18.22 0.21 -1.14
C ARG A 53 19.39 1.16 -1.39
N ALA A 54 19.20 2.23 -2.15
CA ALA A 54 20.23 3.24 -2.40
C ALA A 54 20.42 4.23 -1.23
N ALA A 55 19.38 4.44 -0.42
CA ALA A 55 19.39 5.40 0.68
C ALA A 55 20.39 5.01 1.79
N SER A 56 21.00 6.02 2.42
CA SER A 56 21.83 5.83 3.61
C SER A 56 20.99 5.30 4.79
N PRO A 57 21.61 4.65 5.80
CA PRO A 57 20.87 4.14 6.96
C PRO A 57 20.01 5.20 7.66
N ARG A 58 20.55 6.41 7.84
CA ARG A 58 19.83 7.56 8.43
C ARG A 58 18.62 7.96 7.58
N ALA A 59 18.77 8.03 6.26
CA ALA A 59 17.67 8.34 5.35
C ALA A 59 16.60 7.24 5.35
N ARG A 60 16.99 5.96 5.39
CA ARG A 60 16.05 4.83 5.53
C ARG A 60 15.24 4.92 6.83
N ASP A 61 15.86 5.35 7.92
CA ASP A 61 15.17 5.53 9.21
C ASP A 61 14.23 6.73 9.21
N ALA A 62 14.63 7.82 8.56
CA ALA A 62 13.76 8.96 8.34
C ALA A 62 12.54 8.59 7.48
N LEU A 63 12.76 7.93 6.33
CA LEU A 63 11.72 7.50 5.40
C LEU A 63 10.70 6.56 6.04
N LEU A 64 11.14 5.65 6.91
CA LEU A 64 10.26 4.70 7.59
C LEU A 64 9.89 5.14 9.00
N SER A 65 9.90 6.45 9.25
CA SER A 65 9.51 7.04 10.53
C SER A 65 7.98 7.10 10.71
N ARG A 66 7.53 7.15 11.97
CA ARG A 66 6.11 7.25 12.33
C ARG A 66 5.32 8.36 11.59
N PRO A 67 5.79 9.62 11.49
CA PRO A 67 5.02 10.67 10.83
C PRO A 67 4.85 10.42 9.34
N LEU A 68 5.89 9.91 8.66
CA LEU A 68 5.81 9.64 7.23
C LEU A 68 4.86 8.48 6.91
N VAL A 69 4.72 7.48 7.78
CA VAL A 69 3.73 6.42 7.58
C VAL A 69 2.29 6.95 7.55
N TRP A 70 1.98 7.98 8.33
CA TRP A 70 0.67 8.65 8.23
C TRP A 70 0.51 9.44 6.93
N CYS A 71 1.59 10.09 6.47
CA CYS A 71 1.61 10.73 5.15
C CYS A 71 1.37 9.70 4.04
N TYR A 72 2.04 8.55 4.09
CA TYR A 72 1.85 7.46 3.13
C TYR A 72 0.42 6.95 3.15
N ALA A 73 -0.19 6.74 4.32
CA ALA A 73 -1.59 6.35 4.41
C ALA A 73 -2.53 7.40 3.81
N GLY A 74 -2.29 8.69 4.06
CA GLY A 74 -3.06 9.77 3.43
C GLY A 74 -2.91 9.79 1.92
N LEU A 75 -1.69 9.65 1.40
CA LEU A 75 -1.41 9.57 -0.04
C LEU A 75 -2.05 8.33 -0.69
N LEU A 76 -2.06 7.18 -0.01
CA LEU A 76 -2.72 5.97 -0.49
C LEU A 76 -4.23 6.14 -0.59
N VAL A 77 -4.86 6.74 0.42
CA VAL A 77 -6.29 7.06 0.41
C VAL A 77 -6.57 8.02 -0.76
N LEU A 78 -5.85 9.14 -0.85
CA LEU A 78 -6.04 10.14 -1.91
C LEU A 78 -5.78 9.57 -3.31
N GLY A 79 -4.70 8.80 -3.47
CA GLY A 79 -4.32 8.15 -4.72
C GLY A 79 -5.40 7.17 -5.20
N SER A 80 -5.97 6.37 -4.29
CA SER A 80 -7.06 5.44 -4.62
C SER A 80 -8.36 6.12 -5.05
N LEU A 81 -8.48 7.44 -4.87
CA LEU A 81 -9.61 8.24 -5.33
C LEU A 81 -9.35 8.89 -6.69
N MET A 82 -8.11 8.87 -7.21
CA MET A 82 -7.76 9.48 -8.49
C MET A 82 -8.59 8.98 -9.67
N PRO A 83 -8.95 7.69 -9.81
CA PRO A 83 -9.82 7.25 -10.90
C PRO A 83 -11.16 8.00 -10.94
N SER A 84 -11.67 8.41 -9.78
CA SER A 84 -12.92 9.16 -9.67
C SER A 84 -12.76 10.66 -9.91
N LEU A 85 -11.54 11.20 -9.80
CA LEU A 85 -11.24 12.64 -9.84
C LEU A 85 -10.59 13.09 -11.16
N ALA A 86 -9.69 12.29 -11.72
CA ALA A 86 -8.82 12.66 -12.84
C ALA A 86 -9.27 12.08 -14.20
N GLY A 87 -10.35 11.29 -14.24
CA GLY A 87 -10.87 10.68 -15.46
C GLY A 87 -9.95 9.60 -16.06
N GLU A 88 -10.22 9.19 -17.30
CA GLU A 88 -9.54 8.08 -17.98
C GLU A 88 -8.23 8.46 -18.70
N GLY A 89 -7.81 9.72 -18.62
CA GLY A 89 -6.60 10.19 -19.30
C GLY A 89 -5.31 9.54 -18.78
N SER A 90 -4.34 9.34 -19.67
CA SER A 90 -3.02 8.74 -19.36
C SER A 90 -2.30 9.44 -18.20
N PHE A 91 -2.44 10.76 -18.07
CA PHE A 91 -1.89 11.52 -16.96
C PHE A 91 -2.46 11.07 -15.60
N GLY A 92 -3.77 10.80 -15.53
CA GLY A 92 -4.43 10.31 -14.32
C GLY A 92 -3.98 8.91 -13.93
N ILE A 93 -3.59 8.08 -14.90
CA ILE A 93 -3.02 6.74 -14.66
C ILE A 93 -1.62 6.84 -14.08
N VAL A 94 -0.76 7.68 -14.65
CA VAL A 94 0.60 7.92 -14.16
C VAL A 94 0.58 8.51 -12.75
N LEU A 95 -0.29 9.49 -12.52
CA LEU A 95 -0.42 10.14 -11.21
C LEU A 95 -0.95 9.19 -10.15
N GLU A 96 -1.96 8.37 -10.46
CA GLU A 96 -2.44 7.31 -9.56
C GLU A 96 -1.30 6.34 -9.23
N GLY A 97 -0.60 5.82 -10.25
CA GLY A 97 0.50 4.88 -10.06
C GLY A 97 1.59 5.43 -9.14
N ALA A 98 1.93 6.73 -9.25
CA ALA A 98 2.89 7.38 -8.38
C ALA A 98 2.35 7.60 -6.94
N LEU A 99 1.12 8.13 -6.81
CA LEU A 99 0.49 8.42 -5.52
C LEU A 99 0.13 7.16 -4.73
N VAL A 100 -0.05 6.03 -5.41
CA VAL A 100 -0.35 4.75 -4.77
C VAL A 100 0.92 3.91 -4.64
N GLY A 101 1.66 3.72 -5.72
CA GLY A 101 2.79 2.78 -5.75
C GLY A 101 3.96 3.20 -4.86
N MET A 102 4.37 4.47 -4.88
CA MET A 102 5.46 4.95 -4.02
C MET A 102 5.15 4.78 -2.53
N PRO A 103 4.04 5.31 -1.99
CA PRO A 103 3.73 5.13 -0.57
C PRO A 103 3.35 3.68 -0.22
N ALA A 104 2.78 2.88 -1.14
CA ALA A 104 2.52 1.46 -0.89
C ALA A 104 3.83 0.70 -0.70
N GLY A 105 4.83 0.95 -1.54
CA GLY A 105 6.16 0.36 -1.41
C GLY A 105 6.85 0.75 -0.11
N LEU A 106 6.79 2.04 0.26
CA LEU A 106 7.37 2.54 1.52
C LEU A 106 6.63 1.99 2.75
N MET A 107 5.30 1.92 2.73
CA MET A 107 4.52 1.34 3.83
C MET A 107 4.75 -0.18 3.95
N LEU A 108 4.88 -0.89 2.84
CA LEU A 108 5.25 -2.30 2.83
C LEU A 108 6.67 -2.51 3.36
N ALA A 109 7.62 -1.64 3.04
CA ALA A 109 8.96 -1.66 3.63
C ALA A 109 8.95 -1.39 5.14
N ALA A 110 8.09 -0.47 5.61
CA ALA A 110 7.89 -0.22 7.04
C ALA A 110 7.36 -1.47 7.77
N TRP A 111 6.40 -2.17 7.16
CA TRP A 111 5.91 -3.46 7.65
C TRP A 111 6.97 -4.56 7.61
N GLY A 112 7.75 -4.66 6.53
CA GLY A 112 8.87 -5.59 6.43
C GLY A 112 9.89 -5.37 7.53
N ARG A 113 10.20 -4.12 7.87
CA ARG A 113 11.06 -3.78 9.01
C ARG A 113 10.42 -4.15 10.35
N ALA A 114 9.12 -3.93 10.52
CA ALA A 114 8.43 -4.26 11.78
C ALA A 114 8.35 -5.77 12.01
N LEU A 115 8.06 -6.55 10.96
CA LEU A 115 8.02 -8.02 11.00
C LEU A 115 9.43 -8.63 11.09
N GLY A 116 10.43 -8.02 10.44
CA GLY A 116 11.81 -8.49 10.48
C GLY A 116 12.49 -8.36 11.85
N ARG A 117 11.96 -7.54 12.76
CA ARG A 117 12.43 -7.42 14.16
C ARG A 117 11.87 -8.50 15.09
N ARG A 118 10.99 -9.36 14.57
CA ARG A 118 10.32 -10.43 15.31
C ARG A 118 10.87 -11.78 14.86
N PRO A 119 10.81 -12.81 15.72
CA PRO A 119 11.33 -14.12 15.38
C PRO A 119 10.51 -14.74 14.23
N VAL A 120 11.19 -15.47 13.34
CA VAL A 120 10.65 -15.92 12.04
C VAL A 120 9.47 -16.87 12.21
N ASP A 121 9.55 -17.75 13.20
CA ASP A 121 8.51 -18.68 13.64
C ASP A 121 7.17 -17.99 13.94
N ARG A 122 7.20 -16.72 14.34
CA ARG A 122 6.02 -15.91 14.58
C ARG A 122 5.66 -15.00 13.42
N SER A 123 6.65 -14.33 12.83
CA SER A 123 6.41 -13.33 11.77
C SER A 123 5.83 -13.92 10.50
N VAL A 124 6.31 -15.11 10.10
CA VAL A 124 5.85 -15.76 8.87
C VAL A 124 4.38 -16.16 8.97
N PRO A 125 3.93 -16.93 9.99
CA PRO A 125 2.50 -17.22 10.15
C PRO A 125 1.64 -15.96 10.28
N GLU A 126 2.09 -14.94 11.03
CA GLU A 126 1.34 -13.69 11.18
C GLU A 126 1.14 -12.98 9.82
N ALA A 127 2.15 -12.98 8.95
CA ALA A 127 2.05 -12.39 7.61
C ALA A 127 1.08 -13.16 6.70
N PHE A 128 1.14 -14.50 6.71
CA PHE A 128 0.22 -15.34 5.94
C PHE A 128 -1.22 -15.23 6.44
N ILE A 129 -1.45 -15.26 7.76
CA ILE A 129 -2.78 -15.08 8.34
C ILE A 129 -3.34 -13.70 7.97
N ALA A 130 -2.54 -12.66 8.07
CA ALA A 130 -2.96 -11.31 7.69
C ALA A 130 -3.33 -11.22 6.20
N ALA A 131 -2.54 -11.83 5.31
CA ALA A 131 -2.86 -11.89 3.89
C ALA A 131 -4.15 -12.70 3.63
N ALA A 132 -4.34 -13.84 4.31
CA ALA A 132 -5.55 -14.64 4.19
C ALA A 132 -6.79 -13.86 4.67
N VAL A 133 -6.70 -13.17 5.81
CA VAL A 133 -7.77 -12.30 6.32
C VAL A 133 -8.07 -11.16 5.34
N ALA A 134 -7.04 -10.50 4.81
CA ALA A 134 -7.19 -9.45 3.83
C ALA A 134 -7.92 -9.93 2.56
N ALA A 135 -7.51 -11.09 2.02
CA ALA A 135 -8.13 -11.70 0.86
C ALA A 135 -9.59 -12.10 1.13
N ALA A 136 -9.86 -12.70 2.29
CA ALA A 136 -11.22 -13.06 2.70
C ALA A 136 -12.12 -11.82 2.82
N VAL A 137 -11.63 -10.72 3.40
CA VAL A 137 -12.37 -9.46 3.46
C VAL A 137 -12.63 -8.89 2.07
N CYS A 138 -11.63 -8.89 1.18
CA CYS A 138 -11.82 -8.42 -0.20
C CYS A 138 -12.85 -9.27 -0.95
N LEU A 139 -12.81 -10.60 -0.77
CA LEU A 139 -13.79 -11.52 -1.35
C LEU A 139 -15.20 -11.22 -0.80
N LEU A 140 -15.34 -11.06 0.51
CA LEU A 140 -16.63 -10.72 1.12
C LEU A 140 -17.18 -9.40 0.59
N VAL A 141 -16.34 -8.36 0.47
CA VAL A 141 -16.75 -7.07 -0.10
C VAL A 141 -17.15 -7.22 -1.57
N ALA A 142 -16.44 -8.03 -2.36
CA ALA A 142 -16.79 -8.29 -3.75
C ALA A 142 -18.16 -8.96 -3.92
N MET A 143 -18.63 -9.69 -2.89
CA MET A 143 -19.96 -10.31 -2.87
C MET A 143 -21.08 -9.35 -2.45
N VAL A 144 -20.76 -8.14 -1.96
CA VAL A 144 -21.76 -7.16 -1.54
C VAL A 144 -22.23 -6.35 -2.76
N PRO A 145 -23.54 -6.31 -3.08
CA PRO A 145 -24.08 -5.59 -4.24
C PRO A 145 -24.20 -4.06 -3.97
N LEU A 146 -23.25 -3.48 -3.26
CA LEU A 146 -23.20 -2.05 -2.95
C LEU A 146 -21.88 -1.48 -3.50
N PRO A 147 -21.91 -0.61 -4.53
CA PRO A 147 -20.70 0.02 -5.09
C PRO A 147 -19.85 0.74 -4.02
N GLN A 148 -20.47 1.18 -2.93
CA GLN A 148 -19.83 1.87 -1.82
C GLN A 148 -19.00 0.93 -0.91
N ALA A 149 -19.23 -0.39 -0.94
CA ALA A 149 -18.51 -1.33 -0.08
C ALA A 149 -17.00 -1.36 -0.40
N VAL A 150 -16.62 -1.18 -1.67
CA VAL A 150 -15.23 -1.06 -2.12
C VAL A 150 -14.59 0.24 -1.60
N PHE A 151 -15.37 1.29 -1.38
CA PHE A 151 -14.87 2.55 -0.83
C PHE A 151 -14.33 2.40 0.60
N ALA A 152 -14.95 1.52 1.41
CA ALA A 152 -14.45 1.24 2.76
C ALA A 152 -13.03 0.65 2.74
N LEU A 153 -12.69 -0.15 1.72
CA LEU A 153 -11.35 -0.73 1.56
C LEU A 153 -10.29 0.34 1.31
N LYS A 154 -10.66 1.49 0.72
CA LYS A 154 -9.75 2.62 0.48
C LYS A 154 -9.23 3.26 1.76
N LEU A 155 -9.93 3.08 2.89
CA LEU A 155 -9.55 3.63 4.21
C LEU A 155 -8.63 2.71 5.01
N LEU A 156 -8.43 1.46 4.57
CA LEU A 156 -7.56 0.49 5.24
C LEU A 156 -6.11 0.99 5.47
N PRO A 157 -5.48 1.81 4.61
CA PRO A 157 -4.16 2.37 4.88
C PRO A 157 -4.05 3.10 6.22
N LEU A 158 -5.14 3.74 6.69
CA LEU A 158 -5.18 4.42 7.98
C LEU A 158 -5.10 3.42 9.15
N GLY A 159 -5.80 2.29 9.05
CA GLY A 159 -5.72 1.20 10.03
C GLY A 159 -4.33 0.56 10.07
N SER A 160 -3.70 0.40 8.91
CA SER A 160 -2.31 -0.04 8.79
C SER A 160 -1.33 0.93 9.48
N ALA A 161 -1.44 2.24 9.18
CA ALA A 161 -0.59 3.26 9.79
C ALA A 161 -0.79 3.35 11.31
N PHE A 162 -2.03 3.24 11.78
CA PHE A 162 -2.34 3.19 13.20
C PHE A 162 -1.63 2.02 13.90
N ALA A 163 -1.67 0.82 13.31
CA ALA A 163 -1.00 -0.34 13.87
C ALA A 163 0.54 -0.21 13.87
N LEU A 164 1.11 0.36 12.80
CA LEU A 164 2.55 0.66 12.67
C LEU A 164 3.04 1.72 13.66
N ARG A 165 2.20 2.69 14.05
CA ARG A 165 2.56 3.77 14.99
C ARG A 165 3.22 3.23 16.26
N GLY A 166 2.70 2.14 16.83
CA GLY A 166 3.26 1.56 18.04
C GLY A 166 4.37 0.52 17.80
N LEU A 167 4.81 0.29 16.56
CA LEU A 167 5.87 -0.66 16.20
C LEU A 167 7.14 0.05 15.73
N LEU A 168 7.00 1.25 15.16
CA LEU A 168 8.11 2.07 14.69
C LEU A 168 8.66 2.94 15.85
N PRO A 169 9.92 3.39 15.81
CA PRO A 169 10.47 4.34 16.79
C PRO A 169 9.91 5.76 16.60
N ALA A 170 9.81 6.54 17.70
CA ALA A 170 9.19 7.87 17.70
C ALA A 170 10.02 8.95 16.97
N ARG A 171 11.34 8.79 16.97
CA ARG A 171 12.32 9.64 16.28
C ARG A 171 13.33 8.74 15.56
N PRO A 172 13.88 9.16 14.41
CA PRO A 172 15.16 8.62 13.96
C PRO A 172 16.19 8.89 15.07
N SER A 173 17.00 7.90 15.45
CA SER A 173 18.03 8.08 16.47
C SER A 173 18.99 9.17 16.00
N ALA A 174 19.01 10.30 16.70
CA ALA A 174 20.16 11.20 16.67
C ALA A 174 21.30 10.42 17.32
N ALA A 175 22.20 9.89 16.49
CA ALA A 175 23.48 9.40 16.96
C ALA A 175 24.47 10.55 16.77
N ASP A 176 24.93 11.09 17.90
CA ASP A 176 26.17 11.88 18.00
C ASP A 176 27.35 11.09 17.42
#